data_AF-A0A9E3SG86-F1
#
_entry.id   AF-A0A9E3SG86-F1
#
_cell.length_a   1.000
_cell.length_b   1.000
_cell.length_c   1.000
_cell.angle_alpha   90.00
_cell.angle_beta   90.00
_cell.angle_gamma   90.00
#
_symmetry.space_group_name_H-M   'P 1'
#
loop_
_entity.id
_entity.type
_entity.pdbx_description
1 polymer ?
#
loop_
_entity_poly.entity_id
_entity_poly.type
_entity_poly.pdbx_seq_one_letter_code
_entity_poly.pdbx_strand_id
1 'polypeptide(L)'
;PNYHIPFEKSGQGDNFDVQVEAFVGVGARLSNIIDLTIRYTLPFGWMDHSNLYAGLSFRLKNPNKASIGKYTKLEEAIANREIVTELVLQRAGLESLPAEVWQMKDMNYLFLNGNKLTSLPAGIGSLTKLERLFVANNELSYLAPKIGRLKALEELDLSYNQLSELPDEIGQLSGLRFLKLNNNNLTELPASIMGLQSLVELDVSNNAGLLRLPQSINLLGNLETLIVDESTVFPIPFSPSNPRLEIIVK
;
A
#
# COMPACT_ATOMS: atom_id res chain seq x y z
N PRO A 1 -51.91 0.05 6.27
CA PRO A 1 -51.33 -1.08 7.02
C PRO A 1 -50.78 -0.57 8.36
N ASN A 2 -51.59 -0.70 9.42
CA ASN A 2 -51.23 -0.28 10.77
C ASN A 2 -50.18 -1.25 11.32
N TYR A 3 -48.93 -0.80 11.43
CA TYR A 3 -47.90 -1.53 12.16
C TYR A 3 -48.03 -1.21 13.65
N HIS A 4 -48.63 -2.12 14.40
CA HIS A 4 -48.48 -2.16 15.85
C HIS A 4 -47.09 -2.73 16.18
N ILE A 5 -46.24 -1.92 16.82
CA ILE A 5 -45.00 -2.39 17.42
C ILE A 5 -45.32 -2.72 18.88
N PRO A 6 -45.26 -3.99 19.33
CA PRO A 6 -45.51 -4.33 20.72
C PRO A 6 -44.27 -3.99 21.55
N PHE A 7 -44.46 -3.23 22.63
CA PHE A 7 -43.44 -3.02 23.66
C PHE A 7 -43.74 -3.97 24.82
N GLU A 8 -42.85 -4.94 25.08
CA GLU A 8 -42.82 -5.65 26.35
C GLU A 8 -42.11 -4.79 27.39
N LYS A 9 -42.80 -4.45 28.48
CA LYS A 9 -42.19 -3.83 29.67
C LYS A 9 -41.55 -4.93 30.51
N SER A 10 -40.21 -4.97 30.57
CA SER A 10 -39.49 -5.65 31.64
C SER A 10 -38.69 -4.63 32.46
N GLY A 11 -39.04 -4.47 33.75
CA GLY A 11 -38.19 -3.81 34.75
C GLY A 11 -38.79 -2.56 35.39
N GLN A 12 -38.97 -2.59 36.72
CA GLN A 12 -39.17 -1.42 37.55
C GLN A 12 -37.87 -0.60 37.61
N GLY A 13 -37.93 0.69 37.29
CA GLY A 13 -36.83 1.64 37.44
C GLY A 13 -37.02 2.86 36.55
N ASP A 14 -37.28 4.01 37.17
CA ASP A 14 -37.42 5.37 36.63
C ASP A 14 -38.38 5.58 35.44
N ASN A 15 -39.43 6.38 35.66
CA ASN A 15 -40.31 6.89 34.60
C ASN A 15 -39.49 7.75 33.62
N PHE A 16 -39.01 7.16 32.55
CA PHE A 16 -38.63 7.91 31.36
C PHE A 16 -39.91 8.16 30.55
N ASP A 17 -40.32 9.42 30.42
CA ASP A 17 -41.30 9.82 29.42
C ASP A 17 -40.69 9.59 28.05
N VAL A 18 -41.04 8.48 27.41
CA VAL A 18 -40.65 8.20 26.02
C VAL A 18 -41.61 8.96 25.12
N GLN A 19 -41.19 10.14 24.65
CA GLN A 19 -41.88 10.85 23.57
C GLN A 19 -41.50 10.24 22.22
N VAL A 20 -42.50 9.77 21.48
CA VAL A 20 -42.33 9.33 20.09
C VAL A 20 -42.62 10.52 19.18
N GLU A 21 -41.57 11.09 18.59
CA GLU A 21 -41.67 12.23 17.67
C GLU A 21 -41.63 11.76 16.22
N ALA A 22 -42.57 12.25 15.39
CA ALA A 22 -42.51 12.06 13.95
C ALA A 22 -42.02 13.36 13.28
N PHE A 23 -40.98 13.22 12.45
CA PHE A 23 -40.38 14.34 11.73
C PHE A 23 -40.69 14.27 10.24
N VAL A 24 -40.90 15.43 9.62
CA VAL A 24 -40.82 15.61 8.17
C VAL A 24 -39.60 16.47 7.87
N GLY A 25 -38.84 16.09 6.86
CA GLY A 25 -37.62 16.81 6.50
C GLY A 25 -37.49 17.01 5.00
N VAL A 26 -36.85 18.11 4.63
CA VAL A 26 -36.41 18.37 3.27
C VAL A 26 -34.90 18.22 3.26
N GLY A 27 -34.41 17.34 2.39
CA GLY A 27 -32.98 17.07 2.21
C GLY A 27 -32.46 17.74 0.95
N ALA A 28 -31.22 18.23 1.01
CA ALA A 28 -30.47 18.68 -0.15
C ALA A 28 -29.11 17.98 -0.20
N ARG A 29 -28.72 17.56 -1.40
CA ARG A 29 -27.37 17.04 -1.65
C ARG A 29 -26.45 18.23 -1.87
N LEU A 30 -25.49 18.44 -0.96
CA LEU A 30 -24.54 19.54 -1.07
C LEU A 30 -23.32 19.13 -1.90
N SER A 31 -22.91 17.87 -1.84
CA SER A 31 -21.80 17.32 -2.62
C SER A 31 -21.91 15.80 -2.79
N ASN A 32 -20.86 15.17 -3.33
CA ASN A 32 -20.77 13.72 -3.43
C ASN A 32 -20.57 13.02 -2.07
N ILE A 33 -20.21 13.76 -1.02
CA ILE A 33 -19.86 13.23 0.30
C ILE A 33 -20.76 13.76 1.44
N ILE A 34 -21.51 14.83 1.20
CA ILE A 34 -22.35 15.48 2.22
C ILE A 34 -23.80 15.56 1.75
N ASP A 35 -24.70 14.95 2.53
CA ASP A 35 -26.12 15.27 2.51
C ASP A 35 -26.46 16.14 3.73
N LEU A 36 -27.25 17.19 3.50
CA LEU A 36 -27.87 17.99 4.56
C LEU A 36 -29.35 17.66 4.62
N THR A 37 -29.88 17.37 5.81
CA THR A 37 -31.32 17.23 6.02
C THR A 37 -31.76 18.13 7.16
N ILE A 38 -32.69 19.02 6.84
CA ILE A 38 -33.40 19.84 7.82
C ILE A 38 -34.68 19.08 8.18
N ARG A 39 -34.88 18.84 9.48
CA ARG A 39 -36.05 18.13 10.02
C ARG A 39 -36.88 19.07 10.87
N TYR A 40 -38.19 19.00 10.71
CA TYR A 40 -39.17 19.69 11.53
C TYR A 40 -40.13 18.66 12.14
N THR A 41 -40.45 18.87 13.40
CA THR A 41 -41.42 18.03 14.13
C THR A 41 -42.82 18.34 13.64
N LEU A 42 -43.60 17.31 13.29
CA LEU A 42 -45.00 17.52 12.91
C LEU A 42 -45.85 17.78 14.17
N PRO A 43 -46.71 18.82 14.16
CA PRO A 43 -47.60 19.08 15.29
C PRO A 43 -48.79 18.11 15.25
N PHE A 44 -48.73 17.04 16.04
CA PHE A 44 -49.91 16.20 16.28
C PHE A 44 -50.72 16.76 17.44
N GLY A 45 -52.05 16.70 17.35
CA GLY A 45 -52.96 17.32 18.33
C GLY A 45 -52.91 16.74 19.74
N TRP A 46 -52.12 15.68 19.97
CA TRP A 46 -51.86 15.09 21.29
C TRP A 46 -50.50 15.49 21.88
N MET A 47 -49.68 16.30 21.18
CA MET A 47 -48.39 16.78 21.66
C MET A 47 -48.49 18.19 22.29
N ASP A 48 -47.64 18.45 23.28
CA ASP A 48 -47.36 19.79 23.77
C ASP A 48 -46.51 20.56 22.73
N HIS A 49 -47.02 21.70 22.27
CA HIS A 49 -46.37 22.53 21.24
C HIS A 49 -45.52 23.67 21.80
N SER A 50 -45.34 23.74 23.12
CA SER A 50 -44.49 24.77 23.74
C SER A 50 -43.00 24.63 23.38
N ASN A 51 -42.57 23.45 22.90
CA ASN A 51 -41.21 23.19 22.40
C ASN A 51 -41.25 22.54 21.00
N LEU A 52 -41.32 23.35 19.94
CA LEU A 52 -41.13 22.89 18.56
C LEU A 52 -39.63 22.75 18.25
N TYR A 53 -39.17 21.52 18.05
CA TYR A 53 -37.78 21.25 17.70
C TYR A 53 -37.58 21.30 16.17
N ALA A 54 -36.60 22.10 15.74
CA ALA A 54 -36.01 22.03 14.41
C ALA A 54 -34.64 21.35 14.54
N GLY A 55 -34.47 20.22 13.87
CA GLY A 55 -33.25 19.43 13.90
C GLY A 55 -32.45 19.62 12.62
N LEU A 56 -31.17 19.96 12.74
CA LEU A 56 -30.20 19.87 11.66
C LEU A 56 -29.50 18.51 11.74
N SER A 57 -29.48 17.78 10.63
CA SER A 57 -28.71 16.54 10.51
C SER A 57 -27.85 16.55 9.28
N PHE A 58 -26.60 16.17 9.47
CA PHE A 58 -25.62 16.02 8.42
C PHE A 58 -25.34 14.54 8.28
N ARG A 59 -25.48 13.99 7.08
CA ARG A 59 -25.03 12.65 6.77
C ARG A 59 -23.78 12.78 5.91
N LEU A 60 -22.65 12.41 6.48
CA LEU A 60 -21.45 12.13 5.71
C LEU A 60 -21.64 10.76 5.06
N LYS A 61 -21.93 10.76 3.76
CA LYS A 61 -21.82 9.53 2.99
C LYS A 61 -20.33 9.26 2.87
N ASN A 62 -19.87 8.14 3.42
CA ASN A 62 -18.58 7.57 3.03
C ASN A 62 -18.86 6.65 1.83
N PRO A 63 -18.76 7.13 0.57
CA PRO A 63 -19.00 6.29 -0.61
C PRO A 63 -18.03 5.10 -0.69
N ASN A 64 -16.93 5.13 0.06
CA ASN A 64 -15.87 4.13 0.09
C ASN A 64 -15.69 3.52 1.49
N LYS A 65 -16.75 2.90 2.03
CA LYS A 65 -16.55 1.98 3.18
C LYS A 65 -15.69 0.75 2.79
N ALA A 66 -15.36 0.59 1.50
CA ALA A 66 -14.21 -0.17 1.03
C ALA A 66 -12.95 0.74 1.05
N SER A 67 -12.16 0.57 2.11
CA SER A 67 -10.77 1.00 2.29
C SER A 67 -10.41 2.45 1.90
N ILE A 68 -10.54 3.38 2.85
CA ILE A 68 -10.01 4.74 2.75
C ILE A 68 -8.54 4.69 2.24
N GLY A 69 -8.26 5.44 1.17
CA GLY A 69 -6.92 5.61 0.62
C GLY A 69 -6.47 4.59 -0.44
N LYS A 70 -7.30 3.61 -0.80
CA LYS A 70 -6.97 2.65 -1.87
C LYS A 70 -7.53 3.09 -3.22
N TYR A 71 -6.68 3.12 -4.24
CA TYR A 71 -7.04 3.55 -5.60
C TYR A 71 -6.51 2.58 -6.66
N THR A 72 -7.35 2.29 -7.67
CA THR A 72 -6.96 1.46 -8.84
C THR A 72 -6.91 2.24 -10.14
N LYS A 73 -7.19 3.54 -10.09
CA LYS A 73 -7.20 4.45 -11.24
C LYS A 73 -6.36 5.67 -10.91
N LEU A 74 -5.48 6.02 -11.84
CA LEU A 74 -4.51 7.09 -11.65
C LEU A 74 -5.17 8.47 -11.47
N GLU A 75 -6.18 8.78 -12.29
CA GLU A 75 -6.90 10.07 -12.21
C GLU A 75 -7.58 10.27 -10.84
N GLU A 76 -8.23 9.23 -10.33
CA GLU A 76 -8.90 9.25 -9.03
C GLU A 76 -7.87 9.39 -7.89
N ALA A 77 -6.73 8.70 -8.00
CA ALA A 77 -5.64 8.82 -7.03
C ALA A 77 -5.06 10.23 -7.00
N ILE A 78 -4.79 10.84 -8.16
CA ILE A 78 -4.25 12.21 -8.27
C ILE A 78 -5.22 13.23 -7.67
N ALA A 79 -6.52 13.08 -7.93
CA ALA A 79 -7.57 13.94 -7.37
C ALA A 79 -7.65 13.86 -5.84
N ASN A 80 -7.21 12.75 -5.24
CA ASN A 80 -7.27 12.48 -3.81
C ASN A 80 -5.88 12.25 -3.18
N ARG A 81 -4.81 12.83 -3.77
CA ARG A 81 -3.40 12.55 -3.44
C ARG A 81 -3.03 12.67 -1.95
N GLU A 82 -3.80 13.43 -1.17
CA GLU A 82 -3.56 13.64 0.26
C GLU A 82 -3.95 12.45 1.14
N ILE A 83 -4.76 11.51 0.63
CA ILE A 83 -5.23 10.37 1.40
C ILE A 83 -4.84 9.02 0.79
N VAL A 84 -4.05 9.01 -0.30
CA VAL A 84 -3.65 7.76 -0.98
C VAL A 84 -2.68 6.98 -0.11
N THR A 85 -3.10 5.81 0.32
CA THR A 85 -2.31 4.83 1.08
C THR A 85 -1.92 3.62 0.25
N GLU A 86 -2.68 3.31 -0.81
CA GLU A 86 -2.46 2.19 -1.71
C GLU A 86 -2.84 2.57 -3.14
N LEU A 87 -1.92 2.34 -4.07
CA LEU A 87 -2.14 2.60 -5.50
C LEU A 87 -1.85 1.35 -6.32
N VAL A 88 -2.86 0.84 -7.01
CA VAL A 88 -2.79 -0.34 -7.86
C VAL A 88 -2.99 0.03 -9.32
N LEU A 89 -1.91 0.00 -10.11
CA LEU A 89 -1.92 0.32 -11.54
C LEU A 89 -1.25 -0.81 -12.33
N GLN A 90 -1.77 -2.03 -12.21
CA GLN A 90 -1.22 -3.19 -12.89
C GLN A 90 -1.74 -3.30 -14.32
N ARG A 91 -0.89 -3.73 -15.27
CA ARG A 91 -1.29 -4.04 -16.66
C ARG A 91 -2.05 -2.91 -17.37
N ALA A 92 -1.65 -1.67 -17.09
CA ALA A 92 -2.27 -0.47 -17.66
C ALA A 92 -1.48 0.07 -18.87
N GLY A 93 -0.40 -0.60 -19.28
CA GLY A 93 0.45 -0.17 -20.40
C GLY A 93 1.20 1.13 -20.13
N LEU A 94 1.45 1.45 -18.85
CA LEU A 94 2.10 2.69 -18.45
C LEU A 94 3.56 2.70 -18.86
N GLU A 95 3.99 3.72 -19.60
CA GLU A 95 5.41 3.97 -19.92
C GLU A 95 6.07 4.85 -18.86
N SER A 96 5.28 5.67 -18.16
CA SER A 96 5.71 6.49 -17.04
C SER A 96 4.55 6.78 -16.08
N LEU A 97 4.87 7.34 -14.92
CA LEU A 97 3.89 7.87 -13.97
C LEU A 97 4.07 9.38 -13.84
N PRO A 98 2.98 10.15 -13.72
CA PRO A 98 3.04 11.59 -13.59
C PRO A 98 3.61 12.00 -12.22
N ALA A 99 4.16 13.21 -12.13
CA ALA A 99 4.96 13.65 -10.98
C ALA A 99 4.16 13.68 -9.66
N GLU A 100 2.85 13.81 -9.76
CA GLU A 100 1.86 13.85 -8.69
C GLU A 100 1.84 12.56 -7.86
N VAL A 101 2.13 11.40 -8.48
CA VAL A 101 2.22 10.12 -7.77
C VAL A 101 3.30 10.18 -6.69
N TRP A 102 4.40 10.88 -6.95
CA TRP A 102 5.53 11.01 -6.03
C TRP A 102 5.27 12.01 -4.89
N GLN A 103 4.10 12.66 -4.88
CA GLN A 103 3.66 13.57 -3.83
C GLN A 103 2.70 12.91 -2.83
N MET A 104 2.31 11.66 -3.06
CA MET A 104 1.41 10.88 -2.20
C MET A 104 2.17 10.35 -0.95
N LYS A 105 2.45 11.25 0.00
CA LYS A 105 3.34 11.00 1.14
C LYS A 105 2.85 9.93 2.13
N ASP A 106 1.55 9.63 2.12
CA ASP A 106 0.93 8.63 2.98
C ASP A 106 0.83 7.24 2.34
N MET A 107 1.43 7.05 1.15
CA MET A 107 1.39 5.79 0.43
C MET A 107 2.27 4.72 1.08
N ASN A 108 1.66 3.60 1.45
CA ASN A 108 2.30 2.41 2.01
C ASN A 108 2.50 1.34 0.94
N TYR A 109 1.59 1.23 -0.04
CA TYR A 109 1.62 0.16 -1.05
C TYR A 109 1.52 0.72 -2.47
N LEU A 110 2.45 0.32 -3.34
CA LEU A 110 2.47 0.71 -4.74
C LEU A 110 2.66 -0.52 -5.64
N PHE A 111 1.65 -0.79 -6.46
CA PHE A 111 1.61 -1.94 -7.37
C PHE A 111 1.60 -1.47 -8.83
N LEU A 112 2.68 -1.75 -9.55
CA LEU A 112 2.94 -1.31 -10.92
C LEU A 112 3.29 -2.48 -11.85
N ASN A 113 2.95 -3.70 -11.46
CA ASN A 113 3.30 -4.91 -12.20
C ASN A 113 2.70 -4.94 -13.62
N GLY A 114 3.46 -5.42 -14.59
CA GLY A 114 2.98 -5.67 -15.95
C GLY A 114 2.76 -4.40 -16.78
N ASN A 115 3.57 -3.36 -16.58
CA ASN A 115 3.55 -2.14 -17.39
C ASN A 115 4.76 -2.10 -18.34
N LYS A 116 5.07 -0.93 -18.90
CA LYS A 116 6.20 -0.67 -19.79
C LYS A 116 7.15 0.38 -19.21
N LEU A 117 7.26 0.42 -17.87
CA LEU A 117 8.08 1.41 -17.19
C LEU A 117 9.55 1.10 -17.50
N THR A 118 10.27 2.10 -18.03
CA THR A 118 11.71 2.00 -18.32
C THR A 118 12.57 2.52 -17.18
N SER A 119 11.99 3.33 -16.29
CA SER A 119 12.65 3.79 -15.06
C SER A 119 11.63 4.14 -13.97
N LEU A 120 12.10 4.19 -12.72
CA LEU A 120 11.42 4.86 -11.62
C LEU A 120 12.12 6.21 -11.37
N PRO A 121 11.42 7.35 -11.47
CA PRO A 121 12.05 8.65 -11.31
C PRO A 121 12.54 8.87 -9.89
N ALA A 122 13.51 9.78 -9.72
CA ALA A 122 14.08 10.14 -8.42
C ALA A 122 13.05 10.57 -7.36
N GLY A 123 11.85 11.00 -7.80
CA GLY A 123 10.71 11.31 -6.94
C GLY A 123 10.24 10.15 -6.05
N ILE A 124 10.51 8.89 -6.43
CA ILE A 124 10.18 7.71 -5.61
C ILE A 124 10.69 7.85 -4.18
N GLY A 125 11.87 8.44 -3.98
CA GLY A 125 12.48 8.61 -2.66
C GLY A 125 11.74 9.60 -1.73
N SER A 126 10.66 10.23 -2.18
CA SER A 126 9.76 11.03 -1.35
C SER A 126 8.69 10.19 -0.64
N LEU A 127 8.47 8.94 -1.07
CA LEU A 127 7.46 8.03 -0.52
C LEU A 127 7.98 7.31 0.73
N THR A 128 8.42 8.06 1.73
CA THR A 128 9.18 7.50 2.88
C THR A 128 8.41 6.51 3.75
N LYS A 129 7.08 6.43 3.61
CA LYS A 129 6.20 5.46 4.27
C LYS A 129 5.95 4.19 3.45
N LEU A 130 6.50 4.09 2.23
CA LEU A 130 6.26 2.95 1.37
C LEU A 130 6.84 1.68 2.00
N GLU A 131 5.96 0.71 2.24
CA GLU A 131 6.25 -0.61 2.83
C GLU A 131 6.41 -1.67 1.73
N ARG A 132 5.61 -1.58 0.66
CA ARG A 132 5.66 -2.55 -0.45
C ARG A 132 5.68 -1.86 -1.81
N LEU A 133 6.65 -2.23 -2.62
CA LEU A 133 6.82 -1.76 -3.98
C LEU A 133 6.92 -2.95 -4.93
N PHE A 134 5.89 -3.17 -5.74
CA PHE A 134 5.89 -4.21 -6.77
C PHE A 134 5.91 -3.58 -8.15
N VAL A 135 6.99 -3.80 -8.89
CA VAL A 135 7.27 -3.26 -10.22
C VAL A 135 7.72 -4.37 -11.18
N ALA A 136 7.31 -5.60 -10.90
CA ALA A 136 7.65 -6.78 -11.69
C ALA A 136 7.05 -6.73 -13.10
N ASN A 137 7.68 -7.40 -14.07
CA ASN A 137 7.21 -7.43 -15.47
C ASN A 137 7.11 -6.00 -16.06
N ASN A 138 8.24 -5.29 -16.07
CA ASN A 138 8.40 -3.98 -16.69
C ASN A 138 9.66 -3.99 -17.56
N GLU A 139 10.11 -2.81 -18.00
CA GLU A 139 11.28 -2.63 -18.86
C GLU A 139 12.37 -1.82 -18.13
N LEU A 140 12.43 -1.91 -16.80
CA LEU A 140 13.37 -1.13 -15.99
C LEU A 140 14.81 -1.55 -16.32
N SER A 141 15.59 -0.62 -16.86
CA SER A 141 17.01 -0.84 -17.18
C SER A 141 17.96 -0.32 -16.10
N TYR A 142 17.48 0.58 -15.25
CA TYR A 142 18.21 1.08 -14.08
C TYR A 142 17.27 1.36 -12.90
N LEU A 143 17.83 1.32 -11.69
CA LEU A 143 17.15 1.72 -10.46
C LEU A 143 17.81 2.98 -9.90
N ALA A 144 17.03 4.04 -9.69
CA ALA A 144 17.58 5.31 -9.20
C ALA A 144 18.12 5.19 -7.76
N PRO A 145 19.29 5.78 -7.43
CA PRO A 145 19.86 5.85 -6.07
C PRO A 145 18.91 6.31 -4.97
N LYS A 146 17.88 7.10 -5.32
CA LYS A 146 16.87 7.59 -4.37
C LYS A 146 16.00 6.48 -3.77
N ILE A 147 16.06 5.25 -4.29
CA ILE A 147 15.42 4.09 -3.67
C ILE A 147 15.87 3.92 -2.21
N GLY A 148 17.15 4.20 -1.88
CA GLY A 148 17.68 4.05 -0.52
C GLY A 148 17.03 4.95 0.54
N ARG A 149 16.18 5.91 0.14
CA ARG A 149 15.38 6.73 1.05
C ARG A 149 14.15 6.02 1.62
N LEU A 150 13.72 4.91 1.04
CA LEU A 150 12.52 4.18 1.46
C LEU A 150 12.79 3.31 2.69
N LYS A 151 13.04 3.95 3.84
CA LYS A 151 13.45 3.25 5.07
C LYS A 151 12.40 2.31 5.65
N ALA A 152 11.12 2.53 5.32
CA ALA A 152 10.01 1.68 5.72
C ALA A 152 9.78 0.49 4.76
N LEU A 153 10.53 0.38 3.66
CA LEU A 153 10.28 -0.64 2.65
C LEU A 153 10.64 -2.03 3.20
N GLU A 154 9.65 -2.93 3.19
CA GLU A 154 9.76 -4.31 3.64
C GLU A 154 9.80 -5.30 2.46
N GLU A 155 9.08 -4.99 1.38
CA GLU A 155 8.97 -5.86 0.20
C GLU A 155 9.24 -5.08 -1.08
N LEU A 156 10.21 -5.56 -1.87
CA LEU A 156 10.57 -5.00 -3.16
C LEU A 156 10.63 -6.12 -4.21
N ASP A 157 9.72 -6.06 -5.18
CA ASP A 157 9.69 -6.97 -6.31
C ASP A 157 10.04 -6.24 -7.61
N LEU A 158 11.25 -6.52 -8.10
CA LEU A 158 11.83 -6.01 -9.35
C LEU A 158 11.99 -7.14 -10.38
N SER A 159 11.35 -8.29 -10.18
CA SER A 159 11.49 -9.45 -11.05
C SER A 159 10.99 -9.18 -12.48
N TYR A 160 11.53 -9.88 -13.48
CA TYR A 160 11.16 -9.69 -14.89
C TYR A 160 11.32 -8.22 -15.35
N ASN A 161 12.55 -7.71 -15.24
CA ASN A 161 12.95 -6.39 -15.74
C ASN A 161 14.26 -6.55 -16.54
N GLN A 162 14.95 -5.45 -16.83
CA GLN A 162 16.18 -5.42 -17.65
C GLN A 162 17.37 -4.84 -16.87
N LEU A 163 17.33 -4.89 -15.53
CA LEU A 163 18.37 -4.30 -14.67
C LEU A 163 19.70 -5.02 -14.90
N SER A 164 20.75 -4.26 -15.21
CA SER A 164 22.12 -4.79 -15.31
C SER A 164 22.93 -4.62 -14.03
N GLU A 165 22.55 -3.66 -13.18
CA GLU A 165 23.19 -3.34 -11.91
C GLU A 165 22.16 -2.81 -10.90
N LEU A 166 22.55 -2.77 -9.63
CA LEU A 166 21.82 -2.08 -8.57
C LEU A 166 22.66 -0.91 -8.03
N PRO A 167 22.03 0.23 -7.68
CA PRO A 167 22.74 1.32 -7.02
C PRO A 167 23.24 0.87 -5.65
N ASP A 168 24.39 1.39 -5.20
CA ASP A 168 24.92 1.14 -3.86
C ASP A 168 23.91 1.47 -2.76
N GLU A 169 23.03 2.45 -3.00
CA GLU A 169 21.98 2.86 -2.07
C GLU A 169 20.92 1.78 -1.79
N ILE A 170 20.89 0.67 -2.54
CA ILE A 170 20.03 -0.48 -2.21
C ILE A 170 20.32 -0.97 -0.78
N GLY A 171 21.60 -0.98 -0.38
CA GLY A 171 22.04 -1.37 0.96
C GLY A 171 21.50 -0.48 2.08
N GLN A 172 20.89 0.66 1.76
CA GLN A 172 20.32 1.55 2.76
C GLN A 172 18.88 1.19 3.16
N LEU A 173 18.27 0.19 2.51
CA LEU A 173 16.93 -0.32 2.81
C LEU A 173 16.97 -1.28 4.01
N SER A 174 17.33 -0.77 5.19
CA SER A 174 17.57 -1.59 6.40
C SER A 174 16.34 -2.38 6.88
N GLY A 175 15.13 -1.94 6.52
CA GLY A 175 13.87 -2.63 6.82
C GLY A 175 13.45 -3.69 5.80
N LEU A 176 14.18 -3.84 4.69
CA LEU A 176 13.79 -4.74 3.61
C LEU A 176 13.92 -6.19 4.04
N ARG A 177 12.83 -6.94 3.87
CA ARG A 177 12.71 -8.36 4.23
C ARG A 177 12.68 -9.27 3.02
N PHE A 178 12.06 -8.82 1.93
CA PHE A 178 11.93 -9.61 0.71
C PHE A 178 12.41 -8.80 -0.49
N LEU A 179 13.41 -9.32 -1.19
CA LEU A 179 13.96 -8.72 -2.40
C LEU A 179 13.94 -9.73 -3.55
N LYS A 180 13.11 -9.47 -4.56
CA LYS A 180 13.03 -10.27 -5.78
C LYS A 180 13.66 -9.52 -6.95
N LEU A 181 14.69 -10.11 -7.51
CA LEU A 181 15.49 -9.60 -8.63
C LEU A 181 15.56 -10.62 -9.77
N ASN A 182 14.81 -11.71 -9.69
CA ASN A 182 14.90 -12.78 -10.66
C ASN A 182 14.42 -12.37 -12.04
N ASN A 183 14.98 -12.98 -13.09
CA ASN A 183 14.73 -12.61 -14.48
C ASN A 183 15.10 -11.13 -14.76
N ASN A 184 16.37 -10.81 -14.54
CA ASN A 184 17.00 -9.55 -14.90
C ASN A 184 18.31 -9.84 -15.65
N ASN A 185 19.11 -8.80 -15.92
CA ASN A 185 20.40 -8.90 -16.60
C ASN A 185 21.56 -8.60 -15.64
N LEU A 186 21.40 -8.82 -14.34
CA LEU A 186 22.40 -8.46 -13.34
C LEU A 186 23.71 -9.21 -13.60
N THR A 187 24.83 -8.50 -13.53
CA THR A 187 26.17 -9.08 -13.64
C THR A 187 26.86 -9.19 -12.27
N GLU A 188 26.48 -8.33 -11.34
CA GLU A 188 26.97 -8.30 -9.97
C GLU A 188 25.91 -7.76 -9.00
N LEU A 189 26.10 -8.03 -7.71
CA LEU A 189 25.41 -7.33 -6.62
C LEU A 189 26.40 -6.39 -5.93
N PRO A 190 26.00 -5.16 -5.58
CA PRO A 190 26.89 -4.24 -4.89
C PRO A 190 27.28 -4.77 -3.51
N ALA A 191 28.51 -4.46 -3.08
CA ALA A 191 28.97 -4.87 -1.75
C ALA A 191 28.07 -4.33 -0.63
N SER A 192 27.41 -3.18 -0.87
CA SER A 192 26.45 -2.56 0.03
C SER A 192 25.24 -3.42 0.36
N ILE A 193 24.99 -4.53 -0.36
CA ILE A 193 23.91 -5.48 -0.05
C ILE A 193 23.95 -5.93 1.42
N MET A 194 25.14 -5.96 2.05
CA MET A 194 25.29 -6.21 3.49
C MET A 194 24.48 -5.27 4.38
N GLY A 195 24.08 -4.08 3.92
CA GLY A 195 23.26 -3.16 4.70
C GLY A 195 21.79 -3.59 4.84
N LEU A 196 21.34 -4.60 4.08
CA LEU A 196 19.99 -5.18 4.16
C LEU A 196 19.85 -6.11 5.38
N GLN A 197 20.06 -5.57 6.58
CA GLN A 197 20.16 -6.35 7.82
C GLN A 197 18.87 -7.10 8.20
N SER A 198 17.72 -6.71 7.68
CA SER A 198 16.42 -7.39 7.92
C SER A 198 16.05 -8.39 6.81
N LEU A 199 16.91 -8.60 5.82
CA LEU A 199 16.58 -9.40 4.64
C LEU A 199 16.41 -10.87 5.02
N VAL A 200 15.27 -11.44 4.66
CA VAL A 200 14.88 -12.83 4.91
C VAL A 200 14.97 -13.65 3.62
N GLU A 201 14.52 -13.09 2.50
CA GLU A 201 14.53 -13.76 1.20
C GLU A 201 15.19 -12.87 0.14
N LEU A 202 16.12 -13.47 -0.60
CA LEU A 202 16.74 -12.89 -1.79
C LEU A 202 16.61 -13.87 -2.96
N ASP A 203 15.85 -13.49 -4.00
CA ASP A 203 15.81 -14.23 -5.26
C ASP A 203 16.56 -13.45 -6.35
N VAL A 204 17.70 -13.99 -6.78
CA VAL A 204 18.53 -13.47 -7.89
C VAL A 204 18.64 -14.47 -9.03
N SER A 205 17.81 -15.51 -9.05
CA SER A 205 17.77 -16.50 -10.13
C SER A 205 17.42 -15.88 -11.48
N ASN A 206 17.73 -16.57 -12.57
CA ASN A 206 17.60 -16.12 -13.94
C ASN A 206 18.27 -14.77 -14.18
N ASN A 207 19.51 -14.63 -13.70
CA ASN A 207 20.40 -13.52 -14.03
C ASN A 207 21.67 -14.10 -14.65
N ALA A 208 21.62 -14.39 -15.96
CA ALA A 208 22.68 -15.15 -16.65
C ALA A 208 24.08 -14.53 -16.54
N GLY A 209 24.16 -13.21 -16.32
CA GLY A 209 25.43 -12.49 -16.11
C GLY A 209 25.97 -12.59 -14.68
N LEU A 210 25.16 -12.98 -13.70
CA LEU A 210 25.51 -13.01 -12.29
C LEU A 210 26.26 -14.31 -11.97
N LEU A 211 27.56 -14.30 -12.25
CA LEU A 211 28.42 -15.48 -12.10
C LEU A 211 28.92 -15.70 -10.65
N ARG A 212 28.81 -14.68 -9.79
CA ARG A 212 29.26 -14.75 -8.40
C ARG A 212 28.45 -13.81 -7.50
N LEU A 213 28.35 -14.16 -6.24
CA LEU A 213 27.83 -13.29 -5.19
C LEU A 213 28.98 -12.55 -4.48
N PRO A 214 28.79 -11.30 -4.03
CA PRO A 214 29.80 -10.59 -3.25
C PRO A 214 29.99 -11.26 -1.89
N GLN A 215 31.22 -11.27 -1.35
CA GLN A 215 31.49 -11.87 -0.03
C GLN A 215 30.66 -11.25 1.11
N SER A 216 30.25 -10.00 0.95
CA SER A 216 29.46 -9.24 1.92
C SER A 216 28.06 -9.83 2.16
N ILE A 217 27.57 -10.71 1.27
CA ILE A 217 26.31 -11.43 1.47
C ILE A 217 26.35 -12.34 2.72
N ASN A 218 27.53 -12.80 3.14
CA ASN A 218 27.70 -13.59 4.37
C ASN A 218 27.33 -12.80 5.64
N LEU A 219 27.27 -11.47 5.56
CA LEU A 219 26.92 -10.57 6.67
C LEU A 219 25.40 -10.38 6.84
N LEU A 220 24.59 -11.01 5.97
CA LEU A 220 23.13 -11.02 6.08
C LEU A 220 22.69 -12.06 7.11
N GLY A 221 22.78 -11.71 8.40
CA GLY A 221 22.50 -12.62 9.52
C GLY A 221 21.05 -13.10 9.62
N ASN A 222 20.10 -12.42 8.98
CA ASN A 222 18.68 -12.80 8.96
C ASN A 222 18.25 -13.48 7.66
N LEU A 223 19.14 -13.66 6.68
CA LEU A 223 18.79 -14.27 5.40
C LEU A 223 18.48 -15.75 5.63
N GLU A 224 17.24 -16.15 5.37
CA GLU A 224 16.75 -17.51 5.52
C GLU A 224 16.68 -18.23 4.18
N THR A 225 16.40 -17.52 3.09
CA THR A 225 16.25 -18.10 1.76
C THR A 225 17.06 -17.32 0.72
N LEU A 226 17.95 -18.01 0.02
CA LEU A 226 18.70 -17.49 -1.11
C LEU A 226 18.41 -18.33 -2.36
N ILE A 227 17.84 -17.71 -3.39
CA ILE A 227 17.50 -18.38 -4.65
C ILE A 227 18.46 -17.88 -5.75
N VAL A 228 19.19 -18.80 -6.38
CA VAL A 228 20.26 -18.52 -7.35
C VAL A 228 20.20 -19.50 -8.52
N ASP A 229 20.89 -19.21 -9.62
CA ASP A 229 21.06 -20.15 -10.73
C ASP A 229 22.23 -21.09 -10.50
N GLU A 230 22.22 -22.28 -11.10
CA GLU A 230 23.37 -23.19 -11.09
C GLU A 230 24.66 -22.51 -11.59
N SER A 231 24.56 -21.62 -12.59
CA SER A 231 25.69 -20.86 -13.12
C SER A 231 26.28 -19.82 -12.14
N THR A 232 25.50 -19.41 -11.14
CA THR A 232 25.93 -18.48 -10.09
C THR A 232 26.75 -19.20 -9.00
N VAL A 233 26.95 -20.52 -9.14
CA VAL A 233 27.49 -21.40 -8.10
C VAL A 233 28.75 -22.12 -8.59
N PHE A 234 29.95 -21.61 -8.26
CA PHE A 234 31.10 -22.36 -7.71
C PHE A 234 32.42 -21.55 -7.77
N PRO A 235 33.28 -21.65 -6.72
CA PRO A 235 33.04 -22.31 -5.45
C PRO A 235 32.26 -21.38 -4.52
N ILE A 236 31.31 -21.97 -3.79
CA ILE A 236 30.68 -21.32 -2.65
C ILE A 236 31.48 -21.71 -1.39
N PRO A 237 32.44 -20.89 -0.90
CA PRO A 237 32.83 -20.93 0.50
C PRO A 237 31.86 -20.04 1.28
N PHE A 238 30.56 -20.36 1.25
CA PHE A 238 29.59 -19.71 2.12
C PHE A 238 29.81 -20.26 3.52
N SER A 239 30.19 -19.38 4.45
CA SER A 239 29.91 -19.60 5.86
C SER A 239 28.89 -18.53 6.24
N PRO A 240 27.59 -18.76 5.94
CA PRO A 240 26.58 -17.75 6.23
C PRO A 240 26.58 -17.47 7.72
N SER A 241 26.41 -16.21 8.09
CA SER A 241 26.17 -15.86 9.50
C SER A 241 24.89 -16.54 10.04
N ASN A 242 23.93 -16.84 9.14
CA ASN A 242 22.73 -17.60 9.48
C ASN A 242 22.93 -19.11 9.23
N PRO A 243 22.96 -19.95 10.29
CA PRO A 243 23.07 -21.41 10.13
C PRO A 243 21.81 -22.08 9.56
N ARG A 244 20.70 -21.34 9.42
CA ARG A 244 19.43 -21.83 8.85
C ARG A 244 19.22 -21.44 7.39
N LEU A 245 20.21 -20.82 6.75
CA LEU A 245 20.08 -20.41 5.36
C LEU A 245 19.82 -21.61 4.44
N GLU A 246 18.70 -21.57 3.74
CA GLU A 246 18.37 -22.45 2.63
C GLU A 246 18.83 -21.82 1.31
N ILE A 247 19.62 -22.57 0.54
CA ILE A 247 20.05 -22.16 -0.80
C ILE A 247 19.26 -23.01 -1.81
N ILE A 248 18.42 -22.35 -2.59
CA ILE A 248 17.63 -22.96 -3.65
C ILE A 248 18.30 -22.65 -4.99
N VAL A 249 18.73 -23.70 -5.70
CA VAL A 249 19.34 -23.58 -7.03
C VAL A 249 18.28 -23.89 -8.08
N LYS A 250 18.04 -22.96 -9.00
CA LYS A 250 17.14 -23.12 -10.15
C LYS A 250 17.89 -23.45 -11.44
#